data_AF-A0A945AC21-F1
#
_entry.id   AF-A0A945AC21-F1
#
_cell.length_a   1.000
_cell.length_b   1.000
_cell.length_c   1.000
_cell.angle_alpha   90.00
_cell.angle_beta   90.00
_cell.angle_gamma   90.00
#
_symmetry.space_group_name_H-M   'P 1'
#
loop_
_entity.id
_entity.type
_entity.pdbx_description
1 polymer ?
#
loop_
_entity_poly.entity_id
_entity_poly.type
_entity_poly.pdbx_seq_one_letter_code
_entity_poly.pdbx_strand_id
1 'polypeptide(L)'
;LTGSYDIERGHPMERCEVAGTGGRFVLEDMWHELTLYPAGNLEKTVYTDPAFGGFGDFIDTFRDRIGTFLKQVSDGVPPDELHGSAEEGLAAQKVIAAAIESLDNETVVYVK
;
A
#
# COMPACT_ATOMS: atom_id res chain seq x y z
N LEU A 1 -4.68 -0.64 7.34
CA LEU A 1 -3.65 -1.40 6.61
C LEU A 1 -3.19 -2.52 7.52
N THR A 2 -3.23 -3.76 7.03
CA THR A 2 -2.64 -4.93 7.71
C THR A 2 -1.75 -5.65 6.71
N GLY A 3 -0.70 -6.29 7.19
CA GLY A 3 0.26 -7.05 6.39
C GLY A 3 1.32 -7.64 7.31
N SER A 4 1.99 -8.69 6.84
CA SER A 4 3.14 -9.27 7.53
C SER A 4 4.10 -9.86 6.51
N TYR A 5 5.38 -9.48 6.62
CA TYR A 5 6.47 -10.08 5.85
C TYR A 5 7.23 -11.15 6.66
N ASP A 6 6.91 -11.30 7.95
CA ASP A 6 7.55 -12.23 8.87
C ASP A 6 6.83 -13.59 8.95
N ILE A 7 5.57 -13.65 8.52
CA ILE A 7 4.82 -14.91 8.43
C ILE A 7 5.29 -15.72 7.21
N GLU A 8 5.31 -17.05 7.33
CA GLU A 8 5.59 -17.92 6.18
C GLU A 8 4.57 -17.68 5.05
N ARG A 9 5.07 -17.73 3.81
CA ARG A 9 4.26 -17.49 2.62
C ARG A 9 3.21 -18.59 2.44
N GLY A 10 1.95 -18.22 2.27
CA GLY A 10 0.85 -19.17 2.00
C GLY A 10 -0.54 -18.55 2.06
N HIS A 11 -0.72 -17.49 2.84
CA HIS A 11 -1.94 -16.69 2.87
C HIS A 11 -1.57 -15.21 2.70
N PRO A 12 -2.16 -14.50 1.73
CA PRO A 12 -1.91 -13.08 1.58
C PRO A 12 -2.49 -12.32 2.78
N MET A 13 -1.67 -11.49 3.40
CA MET A 13 -2.03 -10.75 4.62
C MET A 13 -2.18 -9.25 4.36
N GLU A 14 -1.69 -8.79 3.22
CA GLU A 14 -1.77 -7.43 2.75
C GLU A 14 -3.22 -7.07 2.45
N ARG A 15 -3.81 -6.30 3.36
CA ARG A 15 -5.17 -5.82 3.25
C ARG A 15 -5.24 -4.35 3.61
N CYS A 16 -5.89 -3.58 2.74
CA CYS A 16 -6.22 -2.19 3.01
C CYS A 16 -7.73 -2.02 2.91
N GLU A 17 -8.35 -1.53 3.98
CA GLU A 17 -9.76 -1.17 3.98
C GLU A 17 -9.89 0.31 4.30
N VAL A 18 -10.70 0.99 3.49
CA VAL A 18 -11.03 2.40 3.66
C VAL A 18 -12.54 2.52 3.64
N ALA A 19 -13.09 3.22 4.63
CA ALA A 19 -14.52 3.46 4.76
C ALA A 19 -14.80 4.96 4.89
N GLY A 20 -15.91 5.39 4.29
CA GLY A 20 -16.43 6.74 4.37
C GLY A 20 -17.96 6.72 4.32
N THR A 21 -18.56 7.90 4.17
CA THR A 21 -20.03 8.04 4.17
C THR A 21 -20.70 7.40 2.95
N GLY A 22 -19.98 7.33 1.82
CA GLY A 22 -20.49 6.74 0.57
C GLY A 22 -20.29 5.23 0.45
N GLY A 23 -19.65 4.58 1.40
CA GLY A 23 -19.34 3.15 1.36
C GLY A 23 -17.93 2.83 1.86
N ARG A 24 -17.48 1.62 1.55
CA ARG A 24 -16.12 1.15 1.85
C ARG A 24 -15.57 0.33 0.70
N PHE A 25 -14.25 0.27 0.58
CA PHE A 25 -13.60 -0.70 -0.28
C PHE A 25 -12.56 -1.50 0.50
N VAL A 26 -12.29 -2.71 0.03
CA VAL A 26 -11.25 -3.59 0.56
C VAL A 26 -10.35 -3.99 -0.60
N LEU A 27 -9.06 -3.71 -0.46
CA LEU A 27 -7.99 -4.15 -1.34
C LEU A 27 -7.29 -5.33 -0.64
N GLU A 28 -7.21 -6.47 -1.32
CA GLU A 28 -6.66 -7.71 -0.80
C GLU A 28 -5.50 -8.19 -1.69
N ASP A 29 -4.49 -8.75 -1.02
CA ASP A 29 -3.30 -9.33 -1.66
C ASP A 29 -2.61 -8.34 -2.61
N MET A 30 -2.25 -7.18 -2.06
CA MET A 30 -1.60 -6.05 -2.73
C MET A 30 -2.42 -5.39 -3.85
N TRP A 31 -2.75 -6.11 -4.92
CA TRP A 31 -3.54 -5.66 -6.08
C TRP A 31 -4.49 -6.75 -6.62
N HIS A 32 -4.51 -7.93 -6.01
CA HIS A 32 -5.15 -9.10 -6.60
C HIS A 32 -6.68 -9.02 -6.62
N GLU A 33 -7.28 -8.43 -5.58
CA GLU A 33 -8.72 -8.22 -5.52
C GLU A 33 -9.07 -6.87 -4.89
N LEU A 34 -10.03 -6.17 -5.51
CA LEU A 34 -10.64 -4.95 -4.99
C LEU A 34 -12.15 -5.15 -4.90
N THR A 35 -12.69 -5.14 -3.69
CA THR A 35 -14.14 -5.17 -3.45
C THR A 35 -14.66 -3.81 -3.02
N LEU A 36 -15.63 -3.27 -3.75
CA LEU A 36 -16.39 -2.07 -3.41
C LEU A 36 -17.74 -2.43 -2.79
N TYR A 37 -18.04 -1.80 -1.65
CA TYR A 37 -19.31 -1.88 -0.93
C TYR A 37 -19.94 -0.47 -0.86
N PRO A 38 -20.82 -0.09 -1.80
CA PRO A 38 -21.51 1.20 -1.77
C PRO A 38 -22.44 1.32 -0.56
N ALA A 39 -22.59 2.52 0.00
CA ALA A 39 -23.56 2.78 1.05
C ALA A 39 -25.00 2.68 0.50
N GLY A 40 -25.91 2.12 1.30
CA GLY A 40 -27.33 2.02 0.95
C GLY A 40 -27.68 0.96 -0.10
N ASN A 41 -26.70 0.20 -0.59
CA ASN A 41 -26.90 -0.94 -1.50
C ASN A 41 -26.31 -2.22 -0.88
N LEU A 42 -26.98 -3.35 -1.06
CA LEU A 42 -26.47 -4.67 -0.65
C LEU A 42 -25.57 -5.30 -1.72
N GLU A 43 -25.60 -4.80 -2.95
CA GLU A 43 -24.71 -5.23 -4.01
C GLU A 43 -23.29 -4.76 -3.73
N LYS A 44 -22.33 -5.63 -4.04
CA LYS A 44 -20.90 -5.33 -4.05
C LYS A 44 -20.35 -5.54 -5.44
N THR A 45 -19.36 -4.75 -5.83
CA THR A 45 -18.58 -4.97 -7.05
C THR A 45 -17.24 -5.56 -6.65
N VAL A 46 -16.84 -6.65 -7.30
CA VAL A 46 -15.54 -7.27 -7.10
C VAL A 46 -14.77 -7.16 -8.40
N TYR A 47 -13.58 -6.57 -8.34
CA TYR A 47 -12.60 -6.59 -9.40
C TYR A 47 -11.48 -7.55 -8.97
N THR A 48 -11.39 -8.68 -9.66
CA THR A 48 -10.30 -9.64 -9.48
C THR A 48 -9.34 -9.46 -10.64
N ASP A 49 -8.07 -9.17 -10.38
CA ASP A 49 -7.05 -9.15 -11.42
C ASP A 49 -6.72 -10.59 -11.83
N PRO A 50 -7.02 -11.01 -13.09
CA PRO A 50 -6.63 -12.33 -13.57
C PRO A 50 -5.13 -12.40 -13.98
N ALA A 51 -4.39 -11.30 -13.83
CA ALA A 51 -2.96 -11.11 -14.11
C ALA A 51 -2.51 -11.54 -15.52
N PHE A 52 -3.36 -11.40 -16.55
CA PHE A 52 -2.99 -11.60 -17.96
C PHE A 52 -2.00 -10.51 -18.48
N GLY A 53 -0.83 -10.37 -17.83
CA GLY A 53 0.25 -9.43 -18.19
C GLY A 53 0.52 -8.28 -17.20
N GLY A 54 -0.08 -8.31 -16.01
CA GLY A 54 0.17 -7.35 -14.93
C GLY A 54 1.38 -7.71 -14.04
N PHE A 55 1.43 -7.18 -12.82
CA PHE A 55 2.40 -7.61 -11.81
C PHE A 55 2.18 -9.09 -11.47
N GLY A 56 3.15 -9.95 -11.82
CA GLY A 56 3.07 -11.38 -11.57
C GLY A 56 3.48 -11.76 -10.15
N ASP A 57 4.47 -11.05 -9.60
CA ASP A 57 4.88 -11.21 -8.22
C ASP A 57 5.37 -9.90 -7.57
N PHE A 58 5.76 -10.00 -6.31
CA PHE A 58 6.33 -8.88 -5.56
C PHE A 58 7.60 -8.30 -6.21
N ILE A 59 8.42 -9.11 -6.89
CA ILE A 59 9.66 -8.66 -7.53
C ILE A 59 9.36 -7.74 -8.71
N ASP A 60 8.26 -7.97 -9.43
CA ASP A 60 7.84 -7.08 -10.51
C ASP A 60 7.62 -5.64 -10.02
N THR A 61 7.18 -5.46 -8.77
CA THR A 61 7.01 -4.13 -8.18
C THR A 61 8.34 -3.39 -7.98
N PHE A 62 9.46 -4.08 -7.75
CA PHE A 62 10.77 -3.43 -7.71
C PHE A 62 11.24 -3.02 -9.11
N ARG A 63 11.03 -3.89 -10.10
CA ARG A 63 11.38 -3.59 -11.49
C ARG A 63 10.66 -2.34 -11.97
N ASP A 64 9.36 -2.25 -11.69
CA ASP A 64 8.55 -1.08 -12.04
C ASP A 64 8.97 0.20 -11.31
N ARG A 65 9.20 0.15 -9.99
CA ARG A 65 9.65 1.33 -9.23
C ARG A 65 11.02 1.85 -9.69
N ILE A 66 11.99 0.96 -9.90
CA ILE A 66 13.31 1.33 -10.40
C ILE A 66 13.21 1.85 -11.84
N GLY A 67 12.44 1.18 -12.69
CA GLY A 67 12.21 1.62 -14.06
C GLY A 67 11.56 2.99 -14.14
N THR A 68 10.56 3.25 -13.31
CA THR A 68 9.90 4.55 -13.17
C THR A 68 10.88 5.62 -12.74
N PHE A 69 11.70 5.37 -11.70
CA PHE A 69 12.73 6.32 -11.27
C PHE A 69 13.71 6.66 -12.39
N LEU A 70 14.26 5.66 -13.08
CA LEU A 70 15.17 5.87 -14.21
C LEU A 70 14.53 6.67 -15.35
N LYS A 71 13.25 6.39 -15.63
CA LYS A 71 12.48 7.15 -16.62
C LYS A 71 12.30 8.61 -16.20
N GLN A 72 11.89 8.88 -14.95
CA GLN A 72 11.72 10.24 -14.45
C GLN A 72 13.03 11.04 -14.51
N VAL A 73 14.14 10.41 -14.13
CA VAL A 73 15.49 11.02 -14.25
C VAL A 73 15.83 11.32 -15.71
N SER A 74 15.57 10.38 -16.62
CA SER A 74 15.86 10.54 -18.06
C SER A 74 15.01 11.61 -18.73
N ASP A 75 13.76 11.75 -18.29
CA ASP A 75 12.81 12.75 -18.77
C ASP A 75 13.06 14.15 -18.16
N GLY A 76 14.00 14.26 -17.22
CA GLY A 76 14.36 15.54 -16.58
C GLY A 76 13.32 16.04 -15.57
N VAL A 77 12.56 15.12 -14.95
CA VAL A 77 11.61 15.46 -13.89
C VAL A 77 12.33 16.17 -12.75
N PRO A 78 11.84 17.32 -12.26
CA PRO A 78 12.42 18.03 -11.12
C PRO A 78 12.57 17.12 -9.89
N PRO A 79 13.64 17.25 -9.09
CA PRO A 79 13.88 16.39 -7.93
C PRO A 79 12.74 16.31 -6.91
N ASP A 80 11.99 17.40 -6.75
CA ASP A 80 10.82 17.55 -5.87
C ASP A 80 9.54 16.91 -6.43
N GLU A 81 9.53 16.53 -7.71
CA GLU A 81 8.44 15.81 -8.37
C GLU A 81 8.78 14.33 -8.62
N LEU A 82 9.99 13.88 -8.26
CA LEU A 82 10.36 12.46 -8.34
C LEU A 82 9.56 11.65 -7.33
N HIS A 83 9.06 10.50 -7.78
CA HIS A 83 8.30 9.60 -6.90
C HIS A 83 9.22 8.93 -5.88
N GLY A 84 8.68 8.64 -4.69
CA GLY A 84 9.43 7.95 -3.64
C GLY A 84 10.47 8.86 -2.99
N SER A 85 10.05 10.08 -2.66
CA SER A 85 10.94 11.08 -2.09
C SER A 85 11.44 10.66 -0.70
N ALA A 86 12.56 11.24 -0.28
CA ALA A 86 13.08 11.01 1.07
C ALA A 86 12.12 11.51 2.16
N GLU A 87 11.31 12.53 1.87
CA GLU A 87 10.29 13.04 2.77
C GLU A 87 9.17 12.01 3.00
N GLU A 88 8.64 11.42 1.93
CA GLU A 88 7.65 10.34 2.00
C GLU A 88 8.22 9.13 2.76
N GLY A 89 9.47 8.76 2.47
CA GLY A 89 10.19 7.71 3.18
C GLY A 89 10.30 7.99 4.68
N LEU A 90 10.68 9.21 5.06
CA LEU A 90 10.77 9.63 6.45
C LEU A 90 9.40 9.61 7.16
N ALA A 91 8.35 10.05 6.47
CA ALA A 91 6.99 10.03 7.03
C ALA A 91 6.55 8.59 7.37
N ALA A 92 6.79 7.63 6.48
CA ALA A 92 6.50 6.22 6.76
C ALA A 92 7.33 5.68 7.94
N GLN A 93 8.62 6.01 7.99
CA GLN A 93 9.51 5.58 9.09
C GLN A 93 9.10 6.14 10.44
N LYS A 94 8.62 7.39 10.49
CA LYS A 94 8.11 8.01 11.72
C LYS A 94 6.89 7.28 12.29
N VAL A 95 5.99 6.79 11.43
CA VAL A 95 4.84 5.96 11.86
C VAL A 95 5.30 4.63 12.44
N ILE A 96 6.26 3.97 11.79
CA ILE A 96 6.84 2.71 12.29
C ILE A 96 7.51 2.92 13.64
N ALA A 97 8.33 3.96 13.78
CA ALA A 97 8.99 4.28 15.04
C ALA A 97 7.99 4.57 16.17
N ALA A 98 6.93 5.33 15.89
CA ALA A 98 5.87 5.60 16.85
C ALA A 98 5.10 4.32 17.25
N ALA A 99 4.87 3.40 16.32
CA ALA A 99 4.23 2.12 16.61
C ALA A 99 5.11 1.23 17.52
N ILE A 100 6.42 1.19 17.27
CA ILE A 100 7.37 0.48 18.15
C ILE A 100 7.37 1.09 19.55
N GLU A 101 7.50 2.41 19.66
CA GLU A 101 7.48 3.11 20.96
C GLU A 101 6.15 2.90 21.70
N SER A 102 5.03 2.86 20.96
CA SER A 102 3.71 2.59 21.52
C SER A 102 3.60 1.17 22.08
N LEU A 103 4.15 0.17 21.40
CA LEU A 103 4.16 -1.22 21.86
C LEU A 103 5.06 -1.41 23.09
N ASP A 104 6.27 -0.84 23.07
CA ASP A 104 7.23 -0.99 24.16
C ASP A 104 6.74 -0.35 25.47
N ASN A 105 6.00 0.75 25.37
CA ASN A 105 5.54 1.54 26.52
C ASN A 105 4.05 1.37 26.83
N GLU A 106 3.31 0.60 26.03
CA GLU A 106 1.85 0.44 26.14
C GLU A 106 1.07 1.78 26.20
N THR A 107 1.54 2.78 25.45
CA THR A 107 0.96 4.14 25.45
C THR A 107 0.69 4.66 24.04
N VAL A 108 -0.15 5.70 23.93
CA VAL A 108 -0.38 6.41 22.67
C VAL A 108 0.81 7.32 22.37
N VAL A 109 1.41 7.14 21.19
CA VAL A 109 2.51 7.98 20.69
C VAL A 109 2.04 8.80 19.50
N TYR A 110 2.25 10.12 19.56
CA TYR A 110 1.94 11.02 18.45
C TYR A 110 3.09 11.05 17.45
N VAL A 111 2.77 10.86 16.16
CA VAL A 111 3.74 10.96 15.07
C VAL A 111 4.24 12.42 14.98
N LYS A 112 5.56 12.59 14.97
CA LYS A 112 6.27 13.88 14.90
C LYS A 112 6.73 14.19 13.49
#